data_AF-A0A965Y832-F1
#
_entry.id   AF-A0A965Y832-F1
#
_cell.length_a   1.000
_cell.length_b   1.000
_cell.length_c   1.000
_cell.angle_alpha   90.00
_cell.angle_beta   90.00
_cell.angle_gamma   90.00
#
_symmetry.space_group_name_H-M   'P 1'
#
loop_
_entity.id
_entity.type
_entity.pdbx_description
1 polymer ?
#
loop_
_entity_poly.entity_id
_entity_poly.type
_entity_poly.pdbx_seq_one_letter_code
_entity_poly.pdbx_strand_id
1 'polypeptide(L)'
;MNKKILLIGAGGHCKSVLDTLLNLAEYSEIGIIEKENKQTPSLLNIPIIGYDDDLPRLFDLGYKYAFITVGDLGLRENLFKILNSIGFTFPKIIDKTAIVSHYAQIDEGTFVGKKAIINSNAIIGKNVIINSGVIIEHDCVVKSFSHIAPGSVLCGSVEIGKNTHIGANSTVKQEIIIGDNSIIGISSAVTKNIKSNVIAYGNPCKERRTL
;
A
#
# COMPACT_ATOMS: atom_id res chain seq x y z
N MET A 1 -8.38 6.67 -24.81
CA MET A 1 -8.40 7.84 -23.89
C MET A 1 -7.03 7.94 -23.25
N ASN A 2 -6.37 9.10 -23.30
CA ASN A 2 -5.05 9.33 -22.71
C ASN A 2 -5.16 9.46 -21.19
N LYS A 3 -5.10 8.32 -20.46
CA LYS A 3 -5.09 8.33 -18.99
C LYS A 3 -3.73 8.84 -18.50
N LYS A 4 -3.74 9.92 -17.70
CA LYS A 4 -2.54 10.45 -17.03
C LYS A 4 -2.62 10.18 -15.53
N ILE A 5 -1.52 9.75 -14.93
CA ILE A 5 -1.45 9.44 -13.49
C ILE A 5 -0.31 10.20 -12.80
N LEU A 6 -0.59 10.69 -11.60
CA LEU A 6 0.42 11.24 -10.69
C LEU A 6 0.82 10.20 -9.64
N LEU A 7 2.12 10.06 -9.41
CA LEU A 7 2.68 9.33 -8.28
C LEU A 7 3.11 10.32 -7.20
N ILE A 8 2.60 10.14 -5.99
CA ILE A 8 2.81 11.07 -4.88
C ILE A 8 3.92 10.55 -3.98
N GLY A 9 5.11 11.16 -4.09
CA GLY A 9 6.35 10.81 -3.40
C GLY A 9 7.30 9.99 -4.27
N ALA A 10 8.58 10.36 -4.34
CA ALA A 10 9.60 9.73 -5.20
C ALA A 10 10.55 8.79 -4.42
N GLY A 11 10.03 8.12 -3.38
CA GLY A 11 10.79 7.21 -2.53
C GLY A 11 11.02 5.80 -3.09
N GLY A 12 11.53 4.89 -2.26
CA GLY A 12 11.77 3.49 -2.65
C GLY A 12 10.50 2.74 -3.06
N HIS A 13 9.36 2.99 -2.40
CA HIS A 13 8.08 2.38 -2.78
C HIS A 13 7.62 2.88 -4.17
N CYS A 14 7.86 4.14 -4.51
CA CYS A 14 7.58 4.69 -5.83
C CYS A 14 8.29 3.92 -6.94
N LYS A 15 9.54 3.51 -6.74
CA LYS A 15 10.26 2.66 -7.71
C LYS A 15 9.52 1.34 -7.98
N SER A 16 8.95 0.72 -6.94
CA SER A 16 8.22 -0.55 -7.07
C SER A 16 6.88 -0.38 -7.81
N VAL A 17 6.16 0.69 -7.50
CA VAL A 17 4.90 1.04 -8.16
C VAL A 17 5.15 1.42 -9.62
N LEU A 18 6.19 2.22 -9.88
CA LEU A 18 6.55 2.65 -11.22
C LEU A 18 6.96 1.47 -12.11
N ASP A 19 7.79 0.55 -11.60
CA ASP A 19 8.14 -0.67 -12.32
C ASP A 19 6.88 -1.48 -12.71
N THR A 20 5.88 -1.54 -11.83
CA THR A 20 4.60 -2.21 -12.12
C THR A 20 3.80 -1.45 -13.19
N LEU A 21 3.66 -0.13 -13.07
CA LEU A 21 2.91 0.70 -14.02
C LEU A 21 3.50 0.68 -15.43
N LEU A 22 4.83 0.77 -15.55
CA LEU A 22 5.52 0.72 -16.83
C LEU A 22 5.27 -0.62 -17.54
N ASN A 23 5.19 -1.72 -16.80
CA ASN A 23 4.87 -3.04 -17.34
C ASN A 23 3.38 -3.21 -17.70
N LEU A 24 2.47 -2.51 -17.02
CA LEU A 24 1.02 -2.52 -17.33
C LEU A 24 0.71 -1.74 -18.61
N ALA A 25 1.43 -0.64 -18.86
CA ALA A 25 1.25 0.23 -20.03
C ALA A 25 -0.19 0.79 -20.20
N GLU A 26 -0.88 1.02 -19.08
CA GLU A 26 -2.27 1.51 -19.06
C GLU A 26 -2.40 3.04 -19.11
N TYR A 27 -1.30 3.75 -18.82
CA TYR A 27 -1.27 5.21 -18.73
C TYR A 27 -0.40 5.78 -19.84
N SER A 28 -0.92 6.78 -20.54
CA SER A 28 -0.20 7.49 -21.60
C SER A 28 0.89 8.41 -21.03
N GLU A 29 0.74 8.82 -19.76
CA GLU A 29 1.65 9.72 -19.10
C GLU A 29 1.69 9.46 -17.59
N ILE A 30 2.90 9.40 -17.03
CA ILE A 30 3.15 9.26 -15.60
C ILE A 30 3.94 10.49 -15.17
N GLY A 31 3.40 11.23 -14.19
CA GLY A 31 4.09 12.34 -13.54
C GLY A 31 4.41 11.98 -12.09
N ILE A 32 5.49 12.53 -11.54
CA ILE A 32 5.86 12.33 -10.14
C ILE A 32 5.82 13.67 -9.41
N ILE A 33 5.25 13.66 -8.21
CA ILE A 33 5.27 14.75 -7.23
C ILE A 33 6.23 14.36 -6.11
N GLU A 34 6.95 15.33 -5.55
CA GLU A 34 7.78 15.14 -4.37
C GLU A 34 7.60 16.32 -3.40
N LYS A 35 8.22 16.27 -2.21
CA LYS A 35 8.31 17.45 -1.35
C LYS A 35 9.34 18.45 -1.87
N GLU A 36 9.04 19.73 -1.73
CA GLU A 36 9.81 20.90 -2.23
C GLU A 36 11.32 20.83 -1.94
N ASN A 37 11.69 20.26 -0.79
CA ASN A 37 13.08 20.19 -0.32
C ASN A 37 13.94 19.09 -0.98
N LYS A 38 13.46 18.36 -1.99
CA LYS A 38 14.25 17.35 -2.70
C LYS A 38 14.44 17.72 -4.17
N GLN A 39 15.71 17.89 -4.55
CA GLN A 39 16.11 18.28 -5.91
C GLN A 39 16.44 17.09 -6.81
N THR A 40 15.62 16.02 -6.76
CA THR A 40 15.77 14.92 -7.72
C THR A 40 15.01 15.29 -9.00
N PRO A 41 15.64 15.35 -10.19
CA PRO A 41 14.96 15.80 -11.40
C PRO A 41 14.02 14.72 -11.98
N SER A 42 14.32 13.45 -11.74
CA SER A 42 13.54 12.31 -12.23
C SER A 42 13.78 11.05 -11.41
N LEU A 43 12.85 10.09 -11.49
CA LEU A 43 12.96 8.76 -10.90
C LEU A 43 12.73 7.72 -11.99
N LEU A 44 13.72 6.85 -12.24
CA LEU A 44 13.68 5.84 -13.31
C LEU A 44 13.27 6.45 -14.67
N ASN A 45 13.85 7.59 -15.02
CA ASN A 45 13.57 8.37 -16.24
C ASN A 45 12.17 9.00 -16.32
N ILE A 46 11.39 8.96 -15.25
CA ILE A 46 10.11 9.68 -15.17
C ILE A 46 10.32 11.02 -14.46
N PRO A 47 9.89 12.14 -15.06
CA PRO A 47 10.15 13.47 -14.51
C PRO A 47 9.39 13.70 -13.21
N ILE A 48 10.02 14.44 -12.30
CA ILE A 48 9.32 15.11 -11.20
C ILE A 48 8.77 16.42 -11.77
N ILE A 49 7.45 16.58 -11.76
CA ILE A 49 6.74 17.65 -12.49
C ILE A 49 6.09 18.69 -11.57
N GLY A 50 6.28 18.56 -10.26
CA GLY A 50 5.79 19.50 -9.27
C GLY A 50 5.94 19.00 -7.84
N TYR A 51 5.39 19.79 -6.93
CA TYR A 51 5.38 19.54 -5.49
C TYR A 51 3.94 19.45 -4.96
N ASP A 52 3.77 19.24 -3.65
CA ASP A 52 2.44 19.09 -3.03
C ASP A 52 1.49 20.27 -3.34
N ASP A 53 2.01 21.49 -3.46
CA ASP A 53 1.22 22.69 -3.78
C ASP A 53 0.78 22.77 -5.27
N ASP A 54 1.41 22.01 -6.16
CA ASP A 54 1.05 21.94 -7.59
C ASP A 54 -0.15 21.03 -7.87
N LEU A 55 -0.65 20.29 -6.88
CA LEU A 55 -1.69 19.27 -7.07
C LEU A 55 -2.96 19.80 -7.75
N PRO A 56 -3.54 20.95 -7.36
CA PRO A 56 -4.71 21.49 -8.03
C PRO A 56 -4.44 21.83 -9.51
N ARG A 57 -3.30 22.49 -9.77
CA ARG A 57 -2.87 22.86 -11.13
C ARG A 57 -2.68 21.63 -12.01
N LEU A 58 -2.05 20.58 -11.49
CA LEU A 58 -1.83 19.34 -12.24
C LEU A 58 -3.12 18.56 -12.49
N PHE A 59 -4.07 18.63 -11.56
CA PHE A 59 -5.42 18.11 -11.79
C PHE A 59 -6.10 18.81 -12.97
N ASP A 60 -6.01 20.13 -13.06
CA ASP A 60 -6.56 20.94 -14.16
C ASP A 60 -5.87 20.66 -15.49
N LEU A 61 -4.57 20.31 -15.47
CA LEU A 61 -3.81 19.86 -16.64
C LEU A 61 -4.15 18.44 -17.12
N GLY A 62 -5.13 17.78 -16.49
CA GLY A 62 -5.70 16.52 -16.94
C GLY A 62 -5.16 15.27 -16.25
N TYR A 63 -4.31 15.40 -15.23
CA TYR A 63 -3.99 14.29 -14.35
C TYR A 63 -5.20 14.00 -13.44
N LYS A 64 -6.09 13.12 -13.89
CA LYS A 64 -7.29 12.74 -13.11
C LYS A 64 -7.06 11.53 -12.20
N TYR A 65 -5.95 10.83 -12.37
CA TYR A 65 -5.57 9.68 -11.53
C TYR A 65 -4.39 10.04 -10.63
N ALA A 66 -4.43 9.59 -9.37
CA ALA A 66 -3.30 9.72 -8.46
C ALA A 66 -3.06 8.41 -7.71
N PHE A 67 -1.81 8.10 -7.42
CA PHE A 67 -1.41 6.96 -6.61
C PHE A 67 -0.37 7.36 -5.58
N ILE A 68 -0.63 7.05 -4.31
CA ILE A 68 0.24 7.44 -3.22
C ILE A 68 1.37 6.42 -3.06
N THR A 69 2.59 6.85 -3.31
CA THR A 69 3.79 6.01 -3.30
C THR A 69 4.63 6.21 -2.03
N VAL A 70 3.96 6.62 -0.94
CA VAL A 70 4.53 6.82 0.39
C VAL A 70 4.27 5.61 1.29
N GLY A 71 5.34 5.02 1.81
CA GLY A 71 5.25 3.87 2.72
C GLY A 71 4.82 4.23 4.15
N ASP A 72 5.11 5.47 4.58
CA ASP A 72 4.70 5.98 5.89
C ASP A 72 3.19 5.91 6.08
N LEU A 73 2.79 5.30 7.19
CA LEU A 73 1.42 4.97 7.55
C LEU A 73 0.56 6.24 7.71
N GLY A 74 0.99 7.19 8.56
CA GLY A 74 0.23 8.41 8.85
C GLY A 74 0.19 9.40 7.69
N LEU A 75 1.30 9.57 6.96
CA LEU A 75 1.36 10.49 5.83
C LEU A 75 0.48 10.02 4.67
N ARG A 76 0.38 8.69 4.43
CA ARG A 76 -0.44 8.15 3.33
C ARG A 76 -1.92 8.47 3.50
N GLU A 77 -2.46 8.36 4.72
CA GLU A 77 -3.86 8.70 4.98
C GLU A 77 -4.14 10.20 4.76
N ASN A 78 -3.24 11.08 5.22
CA ASN A 78 -3.39 12.52 5.05
C ASN A 78 -3.33 12.94 3.57
N LEU A 79 -2.37 12.40 2.80
CA LEU A 79 -2.28 12.65 1.37
C LEU A 79 -3.52 12.17 0.63
N PHE A 80 -4.08 11.01 1.01
CA PHE A 80 -5.32 10.50 0.43
C PHE A 80 -6.49 11.47 0.61
N LYS A 81 -6.65 12.04 1.82
CA LYS A 81 -7.69 13.03 2.10
C LYS A 81 -7.52 14.28 1.23
N ILE A 82 -6.30 14.80 1.10
CA ILE A 82 -6.00 15.99 0.28
C ILE A 82 -6.36 15.73 -1.19
N LEU A 83 -5.83 14.65 -1.78
CA LEU A 83 -6.06 14.29 -3.18
C LEU A 83 -7.54 14.01 -3.46
N ASN A 84 -8.24 13.35 -2.53
CA ASN A 84 -9.66 13.07 -2.66
C ASN A 84 -10.48 14.38 -2.65
N SER A 85 -10.09 15.36 -1.83
CA SER A 85 -10.76 16.67 -1.79
C SER A 85 -10.61 17.48 -3.09
N ILE A 86 -9.53 17.26 -3.84
CA ILE A 86 -9.29 17.85 -5.16
C ILE A 86 -10.11 17.13 -6.26
N GLY A 87 -10.48 15.86 -6.04
CA GLY A 87 -11.27 15.05 -6.97
C GLY A 87 -10.46 14.03 -7.78
N PHE A 88 -9.24 13.69 -7.34
CA PHE A 88 -8.47 12.62 -7.97
C PHE A 88 -9.15 11.26 -7.81
N THR A 89 -9.02 10.42 -8.84
CA THR A 89 -9.40 9.00 -8.80
C THR A 89 -8.20 8.13 -8.46
N PHE A 90 -8.39 7.13 -7.60
CA PHE A 90 -7.30 6.26 -7.13
C PHE A 90 -7.38 4.87 -7.79
N PRO A 91 -6.56 4.59 -8.80
CA PRO A 91 -6.57 3.27 -9.42
C PRO A 91 -6.04 2.21 -8.45
N LYS A 92 -6.39 0.96 -8.73
CA LYS A 92 -5.72 -0.21 -8.15
C LYS A 92 -4.52 -0.53 -9.03
N ILE A 93 -3.35 -0.71 -8.43
CA ILE A 93 -2.16 -1.10 -9.18
C ILE A 93 -1.81 -2.52 -8.75
N ILE A 94 -2.07 -3.47 -9.64
CA ILE A 94 -1.87 -4.89 -9.41
C ILE A 94 -0.84 -5.38 -10.41
N ASP A 95 0.28 -5.88 -9.93
CA ASP A 95 1.32 -6.44 -10.78
C ASP A 95 0.81 -7.68 -11.53
N LYS A 96 1.21 -7.83 -12.79
CA LYS A 96 0.80 -8.95 -13.66
C LYS A 96 1.18 -10.33 -13.10
N THR A 97 2.16 -10.39 -12.20
CA THR A 97 2.58 -11.64 -11.54
C THR A 97 1.83 -11.95 -10.26
N ALA A 98 0.96 -11.04 -9.79
CA ALA A 98 0.09 -11.31 -8.65
C ALA A 98 -1.03 -12.27 -9.03
N ILE A 99 -1.38 -13.17 -8.11
CA ILE A 99 -2.49 -14.12 -8.26
C ILE A 99 -3.60 -13.66 -7.32
N VAL A 100 -4.67 -13.12 -7.88
CA VAL A 100 -5.80 -12.58 -7.12
C VAL A 100 -7.04 -13.38 -7.45
N SER A 101 -7.69 -13.92 -6.42
CA SER A 101 -8.96 -14.63 -6.56
C SER A 101 -10.04 -13.73 -7.15
N HIS A 102 -10.89 -14.29 -8.02
CA HIS A 102 -12.07 -13.60 -8.55
C HIS A 102 -13.05 -13.16 -7.44
N TYR A 103 -13.04 -13.86 -6.31
CA TYR A 103 -13.91 -13.57 -5.16
C TYR A 103 -13.28 -12.59 -4.15
N ALA A 104 -12.03 -12.17 -4.37
CA ALA A 104 -11.40 -11.18 -3.52
C ALA A 104 -11.92 -9.77 -3.84
N GLN A 105 -12.05 -8.95 -2.81
CA GLN A 105 -12.43 -7.55 -2.94
C GLN A 105 -11.21 -6.68 -2.64
N ILE A 106 -10.87 -5.80 -3.58
CA ILE A 106 -9.75 -4.86 -3.42
C ILE A 106 -10.26 -3.47 -3.74
N ASP A 107 -10.07 -2.58 -2.79
CA ASP A 107 -10.47 -1.18 -2.85
C ASP A 107 -9.44 -0.27 -3.53
N GLU A 108 -9.85 0.95 -3.80
CA GLU A 108 -9.08 1.99 -4.51
C GLU A 108 -7.76 2.38 -3.83
N GLY A 109 -6.78 2.79 -4.64
CA GLY A 109 -5.45 3.22 -4.19
C GLY A 109 -4.56 2.09 -3.63
N THR A 110 -5.02 0.85 -3.66
CA THR A 110 -4.26 -0.31 -3.17
C THR A 110 -3.23 -0.78 -4.19
N PHE A 111 -2.02 -1.07 -3.69
CA PHE A 111 -0.94 -1.69 -4.44
C PHE A 111 -0.87 -3.18 -4.13
N VAL A 112 -0.77 -4.01 -5.18
CA VAL A 112 -0.48 -5.44 -5.08
C VAL A 112 0.80 -5.73 -5.86
N GLY A 113 1.86 -6.02 -5.12
CA GLY A 113 3.21 -6.21 -5.63
C GLY A 113 3.44 -7.56 -6.30
N LYS A 114 4.67 -7.73 -6.78
CA LYS A 114 5.07 -8.90 -7.57
C LYS A 114 4.88 -10.19 -6.78
N LYS A 115 4.33 -11.21 -7.45
CA LYS A 115 4.10 -12.56 -6.89
C LYS A 115 3.29 -12.58 -5.60
N ALA A 116 2.52 -11.53 -5.30
CA ALA A 116 1.60 -11.56 -4.18
C ALA A 116 0.40 -12.47 -4.51
N ILE A 117 -0.13 -13.16 -3.50
CA ILE A 117 -1.27 -14.05 -3.62
C ILE A 117 -2.38 -13.54 -2.70
N ILE A 118 -3.58 -13.33 -3.25
CA ILE A 118 -4.77 -12.92 -2.49
C ILE A 118 -5.86 -13.94 -2.79
N ASN A 119 -6.20 -14.75 -1.78
CA ASN A 119 -7.12 -15.89 -1.92
C ASN A 119 -8.60 -15.48 -1.77
N SER A 120 -9.48 -16.47 -1.90
CA SER A 120 -10.93 -16.29 -1.97
C SER A 120 -11.51 -15.49 -0.79
N ASN A 121 -12.48 -14.62 -1.08
CA ASN A 121 -13.20 -13.81 -0.10
C ASN A 121 -12.33 -12.86 0.75
N ALA A 122 -11.04 -12.71 0.46
CA ALA A 122 -10.23 -11.72 1.14
C ALA A 122 -10.74 -10.30 0.81
N ILE A 123 -10.83 -9.44 1.82
CA ILE A 123 -11.28 -8.05 1.70
C ILE A 123 -10.11 -7.12 2.01
N ILE A 124 -9.67 -6.38 1.01
CA ILE A 124 -8.56 -5.43 1.10
C ILE A 124 -9.10 -4.01 0.96
N GLY A 125 -8.94 -3.21 2.02
CA GLY A 125 -9.38 -1.83 2.08
C GLY A 125 -8.57 -0.87 1.19
N LYS A 126 -8.85 0.42 1.33
CA LYS A 126 -8.25 1.49 0.52
C LYS A 126 -6.78 1.71 0.86
N ASN A 127 -5.96 2.05 -0.13
CA ASN A 127 -4.57 2.47 0.06
C ASN A 127 -3.74 1.49 0.91
N VAL A 128 -4.04 0.19 0.76
CA VAL A 128 -3.24 -0.88 1.36
C VAL A 128 -2.02 -1.13 0.47
N ILE A 129 -0.89 -1.41 1.10
CA ILE A 129 0.31 -1.89 0.40
C ILE A 129 0.42 -3.39 0.66
N ILE A 130 0.13 -4.20 -0.36
CA ILE A 130 0.43 -5.63 -0.38
C ILE A 130 1.75 -5.78 -1.14
N ASN A 131 2.84 -5.98 -0.41
CA ASN A 131 4.17 -5.97 -0.99
C ASN A 131 4.53 -7.28 -1.71
N SER A 132 5.73 -7.35 -2.27
CA SER A 132 6.20 -8.49 -3.06
C SER A 132 6.16 -9.80 -2.26
N GLY A 133 5.62 -10.86 -2.87
CA GLY A 133 5.58 -12.20 -2.31
C GLY A 133 4.69 -12.36 -1.06
N VAL A 134 3.83 -11.39 -0.76
CA VAL A 134 2.85 -11.51 0.33
C VAL A 134 1.80 -12.56 -0.02
N ILE A 135 1.39 -13.36 0.97
CA ILE A 135 0.28 -14.32 0.84
C ILE A 135 -0.81 -13.90 1.82
N ILE A 136 -2.01 -13.66 1.30
CA ILE A 136 -3.24 -13.41 2.06
C ILE A 136 -4.18 -14.56 1.78
N GLU A 137 -4.41 -15.40 2.80
CA GLU A 137 -5.31 -16.54 2.72
C GLU A 137 -6.78 -16.13 2.70
N HIS A 138 -7.64 -17.12 2.50
CA HIS A 138 -9.06 -16.94 2.38
C HIS A 138 -9.68 -16.22 3.60
N ASP A 139 -10.76 -15.48 3.34
CA ASP A 139 -11.57 -14.78 4.36
C ASP A 139 -10.80 -13.76 5.24
N CYS A 140 -9.56 -13.39 4.86
CA CYS A 140 -8.82 -12.34 5.56
C CYS A 140 -9.43 -10.96 5.31
N VAL A 141 -9.32 -10.08 6.30
CA VAL A 141 -9.68 -8.66 6.18
C VAL A 141 -8.45 -7.81 6.46
N VAL A 142 -8.02 -7.01 5.48
CA VAL A 142 -6.96 -6.00 5.66
C VAL A 142 -7.57 -4.62 5.53
N LYS A 143 -7.69 -3.91 6.65
CA LYS A 143 -8.31 -2.58 6.65
C LYS A 143 -7.41 -1.52 6.01
N SER A 144 -8.02 -0.40 5.65
CA SER A 144 -7.40 0.68 4.88
C SER A 144 -6.09 1.21 5.49
N PHE A 145 -5.22 1.70 4.61
CA PHE A 145 -3.93 2.30 4.94
C PHE A 145 -2.92 1.35 5.59
N SER A 146 -3.20 0.05 5.67
CA SER A 146 -2.25 -0.92 6.20
C SER A 146 -1.16 -1.31 5.19
N HIS A 147 -0.04 -1.81 5.70
CA HIS A 147 1.10 -2.23 4.90
C HIS A 147 1.53 -3.63 5.30
N ILE A 148 1.29 -4.57 4.40
CA ILE A 148 1.78 -5.95 4.50
C ILE A 148 3.12 -6.02 3.77
N ALA A 149 4.21 -6.08 4.51
CA ALA A 149 5.57 -5.98 3.98
C ALA A 149 6.03 -7.29 3.32
N PRO A 150 7.15 -7.27 2.54
CA PRO A 150 7.53 -8.37 1.66
C PRO A 150 7.56 -9.74 2.34
N GLY A 151 7.07 -10.76 1.63
CA GLY A 151 7.12 -12.16 2.08
C GLY A 151 6.26 -12.49 3.31
N SER A 152 5.42 -11.56 3.79
CA SER A 152 4.55 -11.84 4.93
C SER A 152 3.38 -12.75 4.54
N VAL A 153 2.93 -13.56 5.50
CA VAL A 153 1.82 -14.51 5.31
C VAL A 153 0.72 -14.21 6.33
N LEU A 154 -0.50 -14.00 5.85
CA LEU A 154 -1.72 -13.97 6.66
C LEU A 154 -2.46 -15.28 6.40
N CYS A 155 -2.55 -16.16 7.42
CA CYS A 155 -3.35 -17.39 7.32
C CYS A 155 -4.85 -17.08 7.35
N GLY A 156 -5.70 -18.08 7.10
CA GLY A 156 -7.14 -17.88 6.88
C GLY A 156 -7.84 -17.07 7.99
N SER A 157 -8.80 -16.22 7.61
CA SER A 157 -9.62 -15.44 8.53
C SER A 157 -8.82 -14.51 9.46
N VAL A 158 -7.65 -14.02 9.04
CA VAL A 158 -6.90 -13.00 9.78
C VAL A 158 -7.50 -11.61 9.55
N GLU A 159 -7.62 -10.82 10.62
CA GLU A 159 -8.03 -9.43 10.55
C GLU A 159 -6.88 -8.49 10.90
N ILE A 160 -6.51 -7.64 9.95
CA ILE A 160 -5.52 -6.57 10.13
C ILE A 160 -6.24 -5.24 10.26
N GLY A 161 -6.01 -4.56 11.38
CA GLY A 161 -6.51 -3.23 11.69
C GLY A 161 -6.10 -2.17 10.67
N LYS A 162 -6.73 -0.99 10.76
CA LYS A 162 -6.37 0.18 9.94
C LYS A 162 -4.96 0.62 10.27
N ASN A 163 -4.28 1.21 9.29
CA ASN A 163 -3.00 1.88 9.50
C ASN A 163 -1.96 1.00 10.22
N THR A 164 -1.97 -0.31 9.94
CA THR A 164 -1.17 -1.32 10.63
C THR A 164 -0.07 -1.84 9.72
N HIS A 165 1.13 -2.03 10.27
CA HIS A 165 2.27 -2.56 9.54
C HIS A 165 2.56 -4.00 9.94
N ILE A 166 2.58 -4.91 8.97
CA ILE A 166 3.05 -6.28 9.13
C ILE A 166 4.44 -6.38 8.54
N GLY A 167 5.46 -6.49 9.39
CA GLY A 167 6.86 -6.51 9.00
C GLY A 167 7.25 -7.71 8.16
N ALA A 168 8.26 -7.53 7.31
CA ALA A 168 8.66 -8.51 6.30
C ALA A 168 8.89 -9.91 6.88
N ASN A 169 8.50 -10.94 6.12
CA ASN A 169 8.57 -12.36 6.51
C ASN A 169 7.86 -12.70 7.82
N SER A 170 6.90 -11.90 8.27
CA SER A 170 6.05 -12.28 9.41
C SER A 170 4.95 -13.23 8.99
N THR A 171 4.57 -14.14 9.87
CA THR A 171 3.43 -15.04 9.67
C THR A 171 2.39 -14.80 10.76
N VAL A 172 1.15 -14.58 10.35
CA VAL A 172 0.00 -14.43 11.26
C VAL A 172 -0.83 -15.70 11.20
N LYS A 173 -0.94 -16.39 12.33
CA LYS A 173 -1.77 -17.59 12.50
C LYS A 173 -3.23 -17.27 12.13
N GLN A 174 -3.98 -18.26 11.66
CA GLN A 174 -5.40 -18.11 11.30
C GLN A 174 -6.23 -17.54 12.47
N GLU A 175 -7.32 -16.84 12.14
CA GLU A 175 -8.29 -16.29 13.10
C GLU A 175 -7.71 -15.27 14.09
N ILE A 176 -6.53 -14.72 13.80
CA ILE A 176 -5.90 -13.70 14.62
C ILE A 176 -6.35 -12.31 14.19
N ILE A 177 -6.68 -11.48 15.19
CA ILE A 177 -6.99 -10.07 15.04
C ILE A 177 -5.78 -9.25 15.50
N ILE A 178 -5.30 -8.37 14.64
CA ILE A 178 -4.29 -7.35 14.94
C ILE A 178 -4.98 -5.99 14.91
N GLY A 179 -4.96 -5.27 16.03
CA GLY A 179 -5.61 -3.97 16.18
C GLY A 179 -5.00 -2.86 15.32
N ASP A 180 -5.73 -1.74 15.24
CA ASP A 180 -5.37 -0.57 14.45
C ASP A 180 -4.07 0.09 14.92
N ASN A 181 -3.39 0.80 14.02
CA ASN A 181 -2.16 1.56 14.30
C ASN A 181 -1.05 0.72 14.96
N SER A 182 -0.99 -0.58 14.70
CA SER A 182 0.01 -1.46 15.30
C SER A 182 1.14 -1.76 14.34
N ILE A 183 2.30 -2.10 14.91
CA ILE A 183 3.49 -2.49 14.15
C ILE A 183 3.90 -3.89 14.59
N ILE A 184 3.83 -4.84 13.66
CA ILE A 184 4.45 -6.15 13.82
C ILE A 184 5.86 -6.08 13.22
N GLY A 185 6.88 -6.36 14.04
CA GLY A 185 8.27 -6.36 13.59
C GLY A 185 8.55 -7.49 12.59
N ILE A 186 9.65 -7.37 11.85
CA ILE A 186 10.10 -8.36 10.86
C ILE A 186 10.22 -9.77 11.48
N SER A 187 9.99 -10.80 10.65
CA SER A 187 10.16 -12.21 11.00
C SER A 187 9.40 -12.63 12.28
N SER A 188 8.23 -12.05 12.51
CA SER A 188 7.42 -12.35 13.70
C SER A 188 6.46 -13.51 13.46
N ALA A 189 6.32 -14.39 14.45
CA ALA A 189 5.32 -15.46 14.45
C ALA A 189 4.14 -15.05 15.34
N VAL A 190 3.11 -14.45 14.76
CA VAL A 190 1.93 -13.95 15.50
C VAL A 190 0.98 -15.10 15.76
N THR A 191 0.93 -15.55 17.01
CA THR A 191 0.16 -16.72 17.45
C THR A 191 -1.04 -16.37 18.33
N LYS A 192 -1.22 -15.08 18.65
CA LYS A 192 -2.29 -14.53 19.50
C LYS A 192 -2.69 -13.15 18.98
N ASN A 193 -3.92 -12.73 19.32
CA ASN A 193 -4.41 -11.39 19.03
C ASN A 193 -3.47 -10.31 19.59
N ILE A 194 -3.34 -9.22 18.85
CA ILE A 194 -2.50 -8.07 19.18
C ILE A 194 -3.40 -6.84 19.29
N LYS A 195 -3.23 -6.06 20.35
CA LYS A 195 -4.02 -4.84 20.57
C LYS A 195 -3.70 -3.75 19.54
N SER A 196 -4.52 -2.69 19.53
CA SER A 196 -4.24 -1.47 18.78
C SER A 196 -3.13 -0.64 19.44
N ASN A 197 -2.43 0.19 18.66
CA ASN A 197 -1.40 1.13 19.10
C ASN A 197 -0.24 0.45 19.86
N VAL A 198 0.23 -0.71 19.38
CA VAL A 198 1.37 -1.40 19.98
C VAL A 198 2.42 -1.77 18.95
N ILE A 199 3.66 -1.88 19.41
CA ILE A 199 4.73 -2.60 18.71
C ILE A 199 4.82 -4.00 19.30
N ALA A 200 4.71 -5.01 18.45
CA ALA A 200 4.85 -6.42 18.81
C ALA A 200 5.86 -7.12 17.89
N TYR A 201 6.70 -8.00 18.43
CA TYR A 201 7.64 -8.77 17.60
C TYR A 201 8.16 -10.03 18.28
N GLY A 202 8.76 -10.92 17.48
CA GLY A 202 9.50 -12.11 17.90
C GLY A 202 8.82 -13.42 17.51
N ASN A 203 9.41 -14.52 17.97
CA ASN A 203 8.87 -15.87 17.79
C ASN A 203 8.87 -16.63 19.14
N PRO A 204 7.71 -16.79 19.80
CA PRO A 204 6.41 -16.23 19.42
C PRO A 204 6.39 -14.71 19.55
N CYS A 205 5.59 -14.05 18.70
CA CYS A 205 5.39 -12.61 18.74
C CYS A 205 4.69 -12.21 20.03
N LYS A 206 5.14 -11.12 20.63
CA LYS A 206 4.58 -10.57 21.87
C LYS A 206 4.59 -9.04 21.78
N GLU A 207 3.58 -8.42 22.38
CA GLU A 207 3.55 -6.97 22.60
C GLU A 207 4.77 -6.54 23.43
N ARG A 208 5.38 -5.41 23.06
CA ARG A 208 6.65 -4.93 23.65
C ARG A 208 6.52 -3.53 24.23
N ARG A 209 5.80 -2.64 23.54
CA ARG A 209 5.47 -1.29 24.02
C ARG A 209 4.28 -0.73 23.25
N THR A 210 3.63 0.27 23.83
CA THR A 210 2.63 1.10 23.16
C THR A 210 3.29 2.12 22.22
N LEU A 211 2.54 2.57 21.22
CA LEU A 211 2.91 3.64 20.29
C LEU A 211 2.44 5.01 20.79
#